data_AF-A0A5D2KJM7-F1
#
_entry.id   AF-A0A5D2KJM7-F1
#
_cell.length_a   1.000
_cell.length_b   1.000
_cell.length_c   1.000
_cell.angle_alpha   90.00
_cell.angle_beta   90.00
_cell.angle_gamma   90.00
#
_symmetry.space_group_name_H-M   'P 1'
#
loop_
_entity.id
_entity.type
_entity.pdbx_description
1 polymer ?
#
loop_
_entity_poly.entity_id
_entity_poly.type
_entity_poly.pdbx_seq_one_letter_code
_entity_poly.pdbx_strand_id
1 'polypeptide(L)' 'MYVATLGLYGMKPPTIAVPTCIKEDVEKLFELHGKMDQSELKHNLIGLDVGALGCRKRQ' A
#
# COMPACT_ATOMS: atom_id res chain seq x y z
N MET A 1 -4.13 0.47 10.48
CA MET A 1 -4.38 -0.15 9.15
C MET A 1 -4.09 -1.66 9.23
N TYR A 2 -4.79 -2.55 8.49
CA TYR A 2 -4.54 -4.01 8.56
C TYR A 2 -3.08 -4.38 8.28
N VAL A 3 -2.44 -3.68 7.33
CA VAL A 3 -1.00 -3.82 7.02
C VAL A 3 -0.12 -3.54 8.24
N ALA A 4 -0.45 -2.52 9.03
CA ALA A 4 0.29 -2.14 10.23
C ALA A 4 0.21 -3.22 11.33
N THR A 5 -0.96 -3.86 11.48
CA THR A 5 -1.15 -4.87 12.52
C THR A 5 -0.37 -6.16 12.28
N LEU A 6 0.03 -6.46 11.04
CA LEU A 6 0.79 -7.68 10.73
C LEU A 6 2.22 -7.65 11.28
N GLY A 7 2.83 -6.46 11.37
CA GLY A 7 4.13 -6.28 12.02
C GLY A 7 4.07 -6.56 13.52
N LEU A 8 2.97 -6.20 14.19
CA LEU A 8 2.77 -6.43 15.62
C LEU A 8 2.70 -7.92 15.97
N TYR A 9 2.17 -8.74 15.08
CA TYR A 9 2.09 -10.19 15.25
C TYR A 9 3.35 -10.93 14.77
N GLY A 10 4.43 -10.21 14.42
CA GLY A 10 5.67 -10.82 13.92
C GLY A 10 5.48 -11.59 12.61
N MET A 11 4.41 -11.31 11.88
CA MET A 11 4.09 -12.01 10.64
C MET A 11 4.98 -11.50 9.50
N LYS A 12 5.15 -12.34 8.48
CA LYS A 12 5.88 -11.95 7.28
C LYS A 12 5.24 -10.70 6.66
N PRO A 13 6.04 -9.72 6.19
CA PRO A 13 5.53 -8.55 5.48
C PRO A 13 4.57 -8.95 4.34
N PRO A 14 3.37 -8.36 4.28
CA PRO A 14 2.40 -8.69 3.24
C PRO A 14 2.86 -8.16 1.88
N THR A 15 2.49 -8.87 0.81
CA THR A 15 2.54 -8.35 -0.55
C THR A 15 1.17 -7.81 -0.92
N ILE A 16 1.12 -6.57 -1.37
CA ILE A 16 -0.09 -5.81 -1.67
C ILE A 16 -0.07 -5.50 -3.16
N ALA A 17 -1.06 -5.98 -3.90
CA ALA A 17 -1.23 -5.65 -5.31
C ALA A 17 -2.27 -4.54 -5.44
N VAL A 18 -1.88 -3.42 -6.06
CA VAL A 18 -2.77 -2.30 -6.35
C VAL A 18 -2.72 -1.96 -7.82
N PRO A 19 -3.81 -1.45 -8.42
CA PRO A 19 -3.77 -0.92 -9.77
C PRO A 19 -2.64 0.10 -9.96
N THR A 20 -1.85 -0.05 -11.03
CA THR A 20 -0.64 0.77 -11.27
C THR A 20 -0.93 2.28 -11.22
N CYS A 21 -2.08 2.69 -11.72
CA CYS A 21 -2.58 4.06 -11.66
C CYS A 21 -2.58 4.68 -10.24
N ILE A 22 -2.97 3.96 -9.18
CA ILE A 22 -3.08 4.48 -7.81
C ILE A 22 -1.86 4.12 -6.96
N LYS A 23 -0.89 3.41 -7.52
CA LYS A 23 0.27 2.91 -6.77
C LYS A 23 0.98 4.04 -6.02
N GLU A 24 1.25 5.15 -6.69
CA GLU A 24 1.89 6.32 -6.08
C GLU A 24 1.08 6.94 -4.93
N ASP A 25 -0.24 6.96 -5.06
CA ASP A 25 -1.12 7.51 -4.02
C ASP A 25 -1.10 6.60 -2.77
N VAL A 26 -1.05 5.28 -2.99
CA VAL A 26 -0.92 4.28 -1.93
C VAL A 26 0.46 4.32 -1.27
N GLU A 27 1.55 4.55 -2.03
CA GLU A 27 2.89 4.75 -1.49
C GLU A 27 2.94 5.96 -0.54
N LYS A 28 2.40 7.10 -0.97
CA LYS A 28 2.29 8.31 -0.12
C LYS A 28 1.45 8.07 1.12
N LEU A 29 0.38 7.29 1.02
CA LEU A 29 -0.47 6.95 2.16
C LEU A 29 0.30 6.12 3.20
N PHE A 30 1.10 5.14 2.78
CA PHE A 30 1.93 4.36 3.69
C PHE A 30 3.04 5.19 4.32
N GLU A 31 3.67 6.07 3.56
CA GLU A 31 4.69 6.99 4.08
C GLU A 31 4.11 7.91 5.16
N LEU A 32 2.94 8.50 4.90
CA LEU A 32 2.23 9.35 5.86
C LEU A 32 1.88 8.57 7.14
N HIS A 33 1.33 7.36 6.99
CA HIS A 33 1.02 6.51 8.15
C HIS A 33 2.28 6.20 8.95
N GLY A 34 3.39 5.84 8.31
CA GLY A 34 4.65 5.56 8.99
C GLY A 34 5.18 6.75 9.80
N LYS A 35 5.06 7.97 9.25
CA LYS A 35 5.41 9.21 9.97
C LYS A 35 4.52 9.45 11.19
N MET A 36 3.22 9.16 11.09
CA MET A 36 2.27 9.33 12.20
C MET A 36 2.46 8.28 13.30
N ASP A 37 2.68 7.03 12.91
CA ASP A 37 2.82 5.88 13.83
C ASP A 37 4.25 5.74 14.39
N GLN A 38 5.18 6.59 13.92
CA GLN A 38 6.62 6.51 14.22
C GLN A 38 7.20 5.10 14.01
N SER A 39 6.64 4.37 13.05
CA SER A 39 6.87 2.95 12.84
C SER A 39 7.07 2.68 11.36
N GLU A 40 8.06 1.84 11.04
CA GLU A 40 8.29 1.40 9.67
C GLU A 40 7.23 0.36 9.27
N LEU A 41 6.39 0.73 8.31
CA LEU A 41 5.47 -0.21 7.69
C LEU A 41 6.24 -1.12 6.71
N LYS A 42 6.65 -2.31 7.15
CA LYS A 42 7.27 -3.30 6.27
C LYS A 42 6.21 -3.98 5.41
N HIS A 43 6.17 -3.64 4.12
CA HIS A 43 5.25 -4.20 3.12
C HIS A 43 5.91 -4.22 1.74
N ASN A 44 5.40 -5.07 0.84
CA ASN A 44 5.81 -5.10 -0.55
C ASN A 44 4.64 -4.64 -1.43
N LEU A 45 4.75 -3.47 -2.06
CA LEU A 45 3.70 -2.92 -2.91
C LEU A 45 4.02 -3.17 -4.39
N ILE A 46 3.17 -3.95 -5.05
CA ILE A 46 3.28 -4.26 -6.48
C ILE A 46 2.16 -3.59 -7.27
N GLY A 47 2.53 -3.05 -8.43
CA GLY A 47 1.58 -2.48 -9.38
C GLY A 47 0.98 -3.59 -10.25
N LEU A 48 -0.34 -3.61 -10.36
CA LEU A 48 -1.09 -4.50 -11.22
C LEU A 48 -1.68 -3.70 -12.39
N ASP A 49 -1.36 -4.09 -13.61
CA ASP A 49 -2.05 -3.55 -14.78
C ASP A 49 -3.43 -4.20 -14.90
N VAL A 50 -4.47 -3.39 -14.70
CA VAL A 50 -5.88 -3.82 -14.75
C VAL A 50 -6.58 -3.39 -16.05
N GLY A 51 -5.83 -2.82 -17.00
CA GLY A 51 -6.37 -2.32 -18.27
C GLY A 51 -7.30 -1.09 -18.14
N ALA A 52 -7.79 -0.61 -19.29
CA ALA A 52 -8.50 0.67 -19.41
C ALA A 52 -9.85 0.75 -18.66
N LEU A 53 -10.52 -0.38 -18.42
CA LEU A 53 -11.79 -0.43 -17.68
C LEU A 53 -11.58 -0.42 -16.16
N GLY A 54 -10.44 -0.91 -15.68
CA GLY A 54 -10.21 -1.26 -14.28
C GLY A 54 -9.73 -0.11 -13.41
N CYS A 55 -9.03 0.88 -13.97
CA CYS A 55 -8.59 2.03 -13.19
C CYS A 55 -8.94 3.38 -13.81
N ARG A 56 -9.97 4.02 -13.24
CA ARG A 56 -10.29 5.42 -13.49
C ARG A 56 -9.96 6.23 -12.25
N LYS A 57 -8.87 7.01 -12.30
CA LYS A 57 -8.72 8.14 -11.37
C LYS A 57 -9.82 9.15 -11.73
N ARG A 58 -10.82 9.31 -10.87
CA ARG A 58 -11.67 10.50 -10.93
C ARG A 58 -10.81 11.65 -10.39
N GLN A 59 -10.33 12.51 -11.29
CA GLN A 59 -9.78 13.81 -10.91
C GLN A 59 -10.91 14.69 -10.37
#